data_AF-A0A969F539-F1
#
_entry.id   AF-A0A969F539-F1
#
_cell.length_a   1.000
_cell.length_b   1.000
_cell.length_c   1.000
_cell.angle_alpha   90.00
_cell.angle_beta   90.00
_cell.angle_gamma   90.00
#
_symmetry.space_group_name_H-M   'P 1'
#
loop_
_entity.id
_entity.type
_entity.pdbx_description
1 polymer ?
#
loop_
_entity_poly.entity_id
_entity_poly.type
_entity_poly.pdbx_seq_one_letter_code
_entity_poly.pdbx_strand_id
1 'polypeptide(L)'
;MKANIHYMHPLFVKLYSGWYLLLFVILIGCSTYDDRVLDNKLHGVPCTDLPTIAEVNQIITTHQSEVQQILNVNPGQVFFDIDRETCPTKASIVISYPSHKDRVAIEAIIGGDTFFNIPYDLLNQ
;
A
#
# COMPACT_ATOMS: atom_id res chain seq x y z
N MET A 1 11.74 43.49 42.54
CA MET A 1 10.68 42.80 43.30
C MET A 1 10.99 41.31 43.27
N LYS A 2 11.18 40.70 44.45
CA LYS A 2 11.32 39.25 44.63
C LYS A 2 9.92 38.65 44.76
N ALA A 3 9.65 37.55 44.08
CA ALA A 3 8.96 36.39 44.64
C ALA A 3 9.18 35.19 43.73
N ASN A 4 9.51 34.08 44.35
CA ASN A 4 9.81 32.78 43.78
C ASN A 4 8.87 31.78 44.47
N ILE A 5 8.74 30.59 43.87
CA ILE A 5 8.21 29.33 44.43
C ILE A 5 6.67 29.13 44.34
N HIS A 6 6.22 28.15 43.54
CA HIS A 6 5.79 26.85 44.08
C HIS A 6 5.52 25.79 42.99
N TYR A 7 6.15 24.64 43.22
CA TYR A 7 6.00 23.36 42.53
C TYR A 7 4.55 22.84 42.58
N MET A 8 4.08 22.20 41.50
CA MET A 8 3.05 21.16 41.57
C MET A 8 3.24 20.14 40.43
N HIS A 9 3.70 18.95 40.81
CA HIS A 9 3.63 17.70 40.04
C HIS A 9 2.48 16.85 40.64
N PRO A 10 2.19 15.65 40.13
CA PRO A 10 1.24 15.29 39.09
C PRO A 10 -0.01 14.59 39.69
N LEU A 11 -1.23 14.74 39.16
CA LEU A 11 -2.34 13.85 39.57
C LEU A 11 -3.53 13.84 38.62
N PHE A 12 -3.32 13.81 37.30
CA PHE A 12 -4.43 13.64 36.34
C PHE A 12 -4.05 12.77 35.13
N VAL A 13 -3.30 11.70 35.35
CA VAL A 13 -3.13 10.63 34.35
C VAL A 13 -3.48 9.30 35.00
N LYS A 14 -4.77 8.98 35.07
CA LYS A 14 -5.29 7.63 35.28
C LYS A 14 -6.79 7.64 34.98
N LEU A 15 -7.24 6.61 34.24
CA LEU A 15 -8.62 6.28 33.85
C LEU A 15 -9.16 6.84 32.52
N TYR A 16 -8.54 6.54 31.37
CA TYR A 16 -9.27 6.47 30.08
C TYR A 16 -8.63 5.51 29.05
N SER A 17 -7.92 4.45 29.49
CA SER A 17 -7.05 3.64 28.61
C SER A 17 -7.56 2.23 28.24
N GLY A 18 -8.75 1.81 28.66
CA GLY A 18 -9.19 0.41 28.50
C GLY A 18 -9.91 0.10 27.18
N TRP A 19 -10.69 1.03 26.65
CA TRP A 19 -11.62 0.75 25.55
C TRP A 19 -11.02 1.06 24.16
N TYR A 20 -10.02 1.93 24.08
CA TYR A 20 -9.34 2.27 22.83
C TYR A 20 -8.39 1.17 22.32
N LEU A 21 -7.83 0.34 23.22
CA LEU A 21 -6.91 -0.74 22.85
C LEU A 21 -7.61 -1.87 22.06
N LEU A 22 -8.87 -2.17 22.36
CA LEU A 22 -9.64 -3.22 21.68
C LEU A 22 -10.00 -2.84 20.23
N LEU A 23 -10.28 -1.56 19.95
CA LEU A 23 -10.52 -1.07 18.59
C LEU A 23 -9.24 -1.04 17.73
N PHE A 24 -8.07 -0.81 18.36
CA PHE A 24 -6.78 -0.81 17.66
C PHE A 24 -6.35 -2.20 17.17
N VAL A 25 -6.70 -3.27 17.89
CA VAL A 25 -6.33 -4.65 17.49
C VAL A 25 -7.09 -5.15 16.26
N ILE A 26 -8.35 -4.73 16.08
CA ILE A 26 -9.20 -5.21 14.98
C ILE A 26 -8.77 -4.61 13.64
N LEU A 27 -8.35 -3.33 13.60
CA LEU A 27 -7.96 -2.65 12.35
C LEU A 27 -6.55 -3.04 11.85
N ILE A 28 -5.63 -3.43 12.74
CA ILE A 28 -4.27 -3.83 12.35
C ILE A 28 -4.23 -5.26 11.78
N GLY A 29 -5.21 -6.12 12.12
CA GLY A 29 -5.18 -7.54 11.77
C GLY A 29 -5.28 -7.85 10.26
N CYS A 30 -6.13 -7.12 9.51
CA CYS A 30 -6.41 -7.46 8.11
C CYS A 30 -5.19 -7.28 7.20
N SER A 31 -4.52 -6.12 7.27
CA SER A 31 -3.34 -5.82 6.44
C SER A 31 -2.16 -6.76 6.74
N THR A 32 -2.00 -7.19 8.00
CA THR A 32 -0.93 -8.14 8.35
C THR A 32 -1.17 -9.54 7.81
N TYR A 33 -2.44 -9.95 7.66
CA TYR A 33 -2.77 -11.24 7.07
C TYR A 33 -2.48 -11.26 5.57
N ASP A 34 -2.90 -10.22 4.85
CA ASP A 34 -2.61 -10.07 3.43
C ASP A 34 -1.10 -10.11 3.16
N ASP A 35 -0.31 -9.30 3.88
CA ASP A 35 1.14 -9.20 3.65
C ASP A 35 1.94 -10.41 4.15
N ARG A 36 1.56 -11.04 5.27
CA ARG A 36 2.39 -12.08 5.89
C ARG A 36 1.95 -13.50 5.60
N VAL A 37 0.64 -13.71 5.37
CA VAL A 37 0.09 -15.04 5.13
C VAL A 37 -0.16 -15.24 3.64
N LEU A 38 -0.80 -14.27 2.98
CA LEU A 38 -1.02 -14.34 1.54
C LEU A 38 0.19 -13.85 0.74
N ASP A 39 1.07 -13.05 1.35
CA ASP A 39 2.15 -12.32 0.69
C ASP A 39 1.65 -11.19 -0.24
N ASN A 40 0.40 -10.78 -0.14
CA ASN A 40 -0.16 -9.70 -0.95
C ASN A 40 0.30 -8.31 -0.45
N LYS A 41 0.59 -7.40 -1.37
CA LYS A 41 0.73 -5.96 -1.09
C LYS A 41 -0.49 -5.24 -1.65
N LEU A 42 -1.27 -4.57 -0.79
CA LEU A 42 -2.41 -3.76 -1.23
C LEU A 42 -2.07 -2.26 -1.11
N HIS A 43 -2.46 -1.45 -2.09
CA HIS A 43 -2.17 -0.01 -2.09
C HIS A 43 -3.01 0.77 -1.07
N GLY A 44 -4.20 0.28 -0.71
CA GLY A 44 -5.08 0.90 0.30
C GLY A 44 -5.64 2.29 -0.04
N VAL A 45 -5.22 2.90 -1.15
CA VAL A 45 -5.72 4.19 -1.66
C VAL A 45 -7.22 4.11 -2.02
N PRO A 46 -8.06 5.05 -1.55
CA PRO A 46 -9.49 5.08 -1.90
C PRO A 46 -9.71 5.52 -3.35
N CYS A 47 -10.84 5.11 -3.95
CA CYS A 47 -11.16 5.46 -5.34
C CYS A 47 -11.08 6.97 -5.64
N THR A 48 -11.42 7.84 -4.68
CA THR A 48 -11.35 9.30 -4.89
C THR A 48 -9.95 9.80 -5.21
N ASP A 49 -8.92 9.06 -4.79
CA ASP A 49 -7.53 9.47 -4.84
C ASP A 49 -6.74 8.70 -5.92
N LEU A 50 -7.37 7.74 -6.59
CA LEU A 50 -6.79 7.05 -7.74
C LEU A 50 -6.72 7.96 -8.99
N PRO A 51 -5.74 7.77 -9.88
CA PRO A 51 -5.70 8.45 -11.17
C PRO A 51 -6.83 7.99 -12.10
N THR A 52 -7.12 8.79 -13.11
CA THR A 52 -8.06 8.43 -14.18
C THR A 52 -7.49 7.31 -15.05
N ILE A 53 -8.36 6.55 -15.72
CA ILE A 53 -7.95 5.52 -16.67
C ILE A 53 -7.03 6.08 -17.78
N ALA A 54 -7.29 7.31 -18.23
CA ALA A 54 -6.49 7.96 -19.26
C ALA A 54 -5.06 8.25 -18.80
N GLU A 55 -4.89 8.79 -17.58
CA GLU A 55 -3.57 9.04 -16.97
C GLU A 55 -2.79 7.73 -16.80
N VAL A 56 -3.45 6.68 -16.31
CA VAL A 56 -2.83 5.34 -16.14
C VAL A 56 -2.34 4.79 -17.48
N ASN A 57 -3.18 4.81 -18.52
CA ASN A 57 -2.79 4.33 -19.85
C ASN A 57 -1.61 5.13 -20.42
N GLN A 58 -1.59 6.46 -20.22
CA GLN A 58 -0.51 7.31 -20.70
C GLN A 58 0.83 6.96 -20.04
N ILE A 59 0.83 6.80 -18.71
CA ILE A 59 2.03 6.46 -17.94
C ILE A 59 2.54 5.07 -18.35
N ILE A 60 1.66 4.06 -18.43
CA ILE A 60 2.05 2.70 -18.85
C ILE A 60 2.63 2.68 -20.27
N THR A 61 2.04 3.44 -21.18
CA THR A 61 2.56 3.56 -22.56
C THR A 61 3.93 4.22 -22.58
N THR A 62 4.14 5.23 -21.72
CA THR A 62 5.41 5.97 -21.61
C THR A 62 6.52 5.09 -21.00
N HIS A 63 6.17 4.24 -20.04
CA HIS A 63 7.10 3.41 -19.27
C HIS A 63 6.99 1.91 -19.62
N GLN A 64 6.79 1.61 -20.91
CA GLN A 64 6.62 0.25 -21.38
C GLN A 64 7.84 -0.64 -21.06
N SER A 65 9.05 -0.08 -21.05
CA SER A 65 10.28 -0.83 -20.72
C SER A 65 10.23 -1.43 -19.33
N GLU A 66 9.75 -0.69 -18.33
CA GLU A 66 9.65 -1.11 -16.94
C GLU A 66 8.55 -2.16 -16.79
N VAL A 67 7.43 -2.01 -17.52
CA VAL A 67 6.40 -3.06 -17.59
C VAL A 67 6.99 -4.36 -18.14
N GLN A 68 7.80 -4.30 -19.20
CA GLN A 68 8.46 -5.49 -19.73
C GLN A 68 9.48 -6.08 -18.77
N GLN A 69 10.21 -5.27 -18.00
CA GLN A 69 11.10 -5.78 -16.96
C GLN A 69 10.34 -6.54 -15.88
N ILE A 70 9.21 -6.01 -15.42
CA ILE A 70 8.31 -6.67 -14.45
C ILE A 70 7.82 -8.02 -14.98
N LEU A 71 7.27 -8.05 -16.20
CA LEU A 71 6.79 -9.29 -16.83
C LEU A 71 7.91 -10.34 -17.01
N ASN A 72 9.15 -9.89 -17.19
CA ASN A 72 10.31 -10.76 -17.34
C ASN A 72 10.91 -11.26 -16.02
N VAL A 73 10.39 -10.85 -14.85
CA VAL A 73 10.81 -11.41 -13.56
C VAL A 73 10.57 -12.93 -13.53
N ASN A 74 9.39 -13.37 -13.99
CA ASN A 74 9.08 -14.78 -14.21
C ASN A 74 8.17 -14.90 -15.45
N PRO A 75 8.76 -15.07 -16.65
CA PRO A 75 8.03 -15.02 -17.92
C PRO A 75 6.87 -16.00 -17.98
N GLY A 76 5.67 -15.49 -18.25
CA GLY A 76 4.43 -16.27 -18.34
C GLY A 76 3.79 -16.62 -17.00
N GLN A 77 4.38 -16.17 -15.88
CA GLN A 77 3.82 -16.34 -14.53
C GLN A 77 3.64 -15.02 -13.79
N VAL A 78 4.24 -13.92 -14.27
CA VAL A 78 3.92 -12.56 -13.83
C VAL A 78 2.96 -11.93 -14.82
N PHE A 79 1.88 -11.35 -14.29
CA PHE A 79 0.87 -10.62 -15.07
C PHE A 79 0.83 -9.17 -14.59
N PHE A 80 0.63 -8.24 -15.52
CA PHE A 80 0.54 -6.81 -15.25
C PHE A 80 -0.74 -6.29 -15.89
N ASP A 81 -1.69 -5.87 -15.07
CA ASP A 81 -3.00 -5.42 -15.50
C ASP A 81 -3.36 -4.05 -14.93
N ILE A 82 -4.31 -3.40 -15.59
CA ILE A 82 -4.91 -2.15 -15.12
C ILE A 82 -6.30 -2.51 -14.58
N ASP A 83 -6.49 -2.34 -13.28
CA ASP A 83 -7.81 -2.54 -12.65
C ASP A 83 -8.72 -1.37 -13.02
N ARG A 84 -9.74 -1.68 -13.83
CA ARG A 84 -10.78 -0.75 -14.27
C ARG A 84 -12.15 -1.08 -13.69
N GLU A 85 -12.24 -2.17 -12.94
CA GLU A 85 -13.51 -2.73 -12.47
C GLU A 85 -13.84 -2.25 -11.07
N THR A 86 -12.83 -2.06 -10.21
CA THR A 86 -13.04 -1.68 -8.81
C THR A 86 -13.55 -0.25 -8.64
N CYS A 87 -13.04 0.70 -9.43
CA CYS A 87 -13.38 2.12 -9.31
C CYS A 87 -13.90 2.67 -10.65
N PRO A 88 -15.16 3.14 -10.74
CA PRO A 88 -15.67 3.75 -11.96
C PRO A 88 -14.81 4.95 -12.39
N THR A 89 -14.41 4.99 -13.67
CA THR A 89 -13.61 6.06 -14.33
C THR A 89 -12.16 6.23 -13.86
N LYS A 90 -11.73 5.51 -12.82
CA LYS A 90 -10.39 5.56 -12.24
C LYS A 90 -9.75 4.18 -12.27
N ALA A 91 -8.44 4.13 -12.08
CA ALA A 91 -7.71 2.87 -12.15
C ALA A 91 -6.47 2.86 -11.26
N SER A 92 -6.08 1.64 -10.90
CA SER A 92 -4.78 1.29 -10.31
C SER A 92 -4.13 0.19 -11.16
N ILE A 93 -2.96 -0.27 -10.74
CA ILE A 93 -2.28 -1.41 -11.36
C ILE A 93 -2.42 -2.63 -10.46
N VAL A 94 -2.58 -3.80 -11.06
CA VAL A 94 -2.51 -5.09 -10.37
C VAL A 94 -1.41 -5.91 -11.01
N ILE A 95 -0.49 -6.42 -10.17
CA ILE A 95 0.58 -7.30 -10.62
C ILE A 95 0.45 -8.63 -9.89
N SER A 96 0.12 -9.69 -10.62
CA SER A 96 0.04 -11.04 -10.07
C SER A 96 1.36 -11.78 -10.26
N TYR A 97 1.76 -12.58 -9.29
CA TYR A 97 3.04 -13.29 -9.29
C TYR A 97 2.96 -14.59 -8.45
N PRO A 98 3.85 -15.59 -8.66
CA PRO A 98 3.70 -16.91 -8.05
C PRO A 98 4.50 -17.15 -6.77
N SER A 99 5.44 -16.27 -6.41
CA SER A 99 6.27 -16.45 -5.21
C SER A 99 6.80 -15.16 -4.59
N HIS A 100 7.12 -15.21 -3.29
CA HIS A 100 7.77 -14.11 -2.57
C HIS A 100 9.05 -13.59 -3.24
N LYS A 101 9.83 -14.48 -3.86
CA LYS A 101 11.04 -14.09 -4.58
C LYS A 101 10.72 -13.18 -5.76
N ASP A 102 9.62 -13.46 -6.46
CA ASP A 102 9.15 -12.65 -7.58
C ASP A 102 8.64 -11.28 -7.08
N ARG A 103 7.89 -11.26 -5.96
CA ARG A 103 7.48 -10.01 -5.30
C ARG A 103 8.66 -9.08 -5.05
N VAL A 104 9.71 -9.59 -4.39
CA VAL A 104 10.91 -8.80 -4.04
C VAL A 104 11.61 -8.27 -5.30
N ALA A 105 11.68 -9.08 -6.37
CA ALA A 105 12.26 -8.64 -7.63
C ALA A 105 11.42 -7.55 -8.34
N ILE A 106 10.08 -7.68 -8.32
CA ILE A 106 9.16 -6.68 -8.86
C ILE A 106 9.28 -5.37 -8.07
N GLU A 107 9.26 -5.42 -6.74
CA GLU A 107 9.42 -4.25 -5.88
C GLU A 107 10.77 -3.54 -6.11
N ALA A 108 11.84 -4.30 -6.37
CA ALA A 108 13.15 -3.74 -6.71
C ALA A 108 13.15 -3.00 -8.07
N ILE A 109 12.37 -3.45 -9.05
CA ILE A 109 12.20 -2.77 -10.34
C ILE A 109 11.39 -1.48 -10.18
N ILE A 110 10.29 -1.55 -9.41
CA ILE A 110 9.41 -0.38 -9.17
C ILE A 110 10.14 0.69 -8.35
N GLY A 111 10.94 0.27 -7.35
CA GLY A 111 11.77 1.17 -6.56
C GLY A 111 11.01 2.12 -5.64
N GLY A 112 9.74 1.84 -5.33
CA GLY A 112 8.91 2.67 -4.46
C GLY A 112 7.51 2.09 -4.23
N ASP A 113 6.66 2.88 -3.56
CA ASP A 113 5.29 2.47 -3.23
C ASP A 113 4.25 2.75 -4.32
N THR A 114 4.68 3.36 -5.43
CA THR A 114 3.84 3.60 -6.61
C THR A 114 4.62 3.28 -7.88
N PHE A 115 3.93 2.88 -8.93
CA PHE A 115 4.48 2.77 -10.28
C PHE A 115 4.27 4.11 -10.99
N PHE A 116 5.29 4.98 -10.98
CA PHE A 116 5.21 6.33 -11.56
C PHE A 116 3.97 7.12 -11.11
N ASN A 117 3.75 7.22 -9.79
CA ASN A 117 2.59 7.84 -9.13
C ASN A 117 1.26 7.08 -9.27
N ILE A 118 1.25 5.88 -9.86
CA ILE A 118 0.07 5.01 -9.89
C ILE A 118 0.14 4.04 -8.71
N PRO A 119 -0.86 4.02 -7.82
CA PRO A 119 -0.96 2.99 -6.79
C PRO A 119 -1.07 1.60 -7.43
N TYR A 120 -0.42 0.60 -6.82
CA TYR A 120 -0.43 -0.76 -7.35
C TYR A 120 -0.62 -1.81 -6.25
N ASP A 121 -1.31 -2.88 -6.60
CA ASP A 121 -1.40 -4.09 -5.80
C ASP A 121 -0.44 -5.16 -6.33
N LEU A 122 0.13 -5.95 -5.42
CA LEU A 122 0.86 -7.17 -5.71
C LEU A 122 0.06 -8.35 -5.15
N LEU A 123 -0.37 -9.26 -6.01
CA LEU A 123 -1.19 -10.41 -5.63
C LEU A 123 -0.42 -11.72 -5.85
N ASN A 124 -0.22 -12.49 -4.79
CA ASN A 124 0.36 -13.81 -4.85
C ASN A 124 -0.71 -14.82 -5.32
N GLN A 125 -0.48 -15.47 -6.47
CA GLN A 125 -1.45 -16.35 -7.14
C GLN A 125 -0.82 -17.61 -7.72
#